data_AF-A0A1L9GKL2-F1
#
_entry.id   AF-A0A1L9GKL2-F1
#
_cell.length_a   1.000
_cell.length_b   1.000
_cell.length_c   1.000
_cell.angle_alpha   90.00
_cell.angle_beta   90.00
_cell.angle_gamma   90.00
#
_symmetry.space_group_name_H-M   'P 1'
#
loop_
_entity.id
_entity.type
_entity.pdbx_description
1 polymer ?
#
loop_
_entity_poly.entity_id
_entity_poly.type
_entity_poly.pdbx_seq_one_letter_code
_entity_poly.pdbx_strand_id
1 'polypeptide(L)' 'MRKEYDFSKARKNPYASMLKKPITIRLDEDSVSYFKSISEEVGIPYQSLINLYLRDCASSRKKLNLSWK' A
#
# COMPACT_ATOMS: atom_id res chain seq x y z
N MET A 1 -2.17 20.04 28.30
CA MET A 1 -1.55 18.72 28.03
C MET A 1 -0.77 18.32 29.28
N ARG A 2 -0.82 17.06 29.74
CA ARG A 2 -0.06 16.65 30.93
C ARG A 2 1.45 16.65 30.63
N LYS A 3 2.26 17.00 31.63
CA LYS A 3 3.72 17.04 31.51
C LYS A 3 4.34 15.66 31.30
N GLU A 4 3.80 14.63 31.95
CA GLU A 4 4.28 13.25 31.82
C GLU A 4 3.13 12.24 31.88
N TYR A 5 3.36 11.11 31.22
CA TYR A 5 2.47 9.96 31.19
C TYR A 5 3.25 8.72 31.61
N ASP A 6 2.75 8.01 32.62
CA ASP A 6 3.31 6.73 33.06
C ASP A 6 2.71 5.58 32.23
N PHE A 7 3.57 4.91 31.46
CA PHE A 7 3.22 3.78 30.59
C PHE A 7 3.63 2.42 31.17
N SER A 8 4.04 2.34 32.45
CA SER A 8 4.50 1.11 33.10
C SER A 8 3.48 -0.05 33.07
N LYS A 9 2.18 0.26 32.97
CA LYS A 9 1.08 -0.72 32.84
C LYS A 9 0.41 -0.72 31.46
N ALA A 10 0.97 -0.03 30.47
CA ALA A 10 0.37 0.09 29.16
C ALA A 10 0.39 -1.25 28.41
N ARG A 11 -0.71 -1.57 27.74
CA ARG A 11 -0.81 -2.74 26.84
C ARG A 11 -0.62 -2.29 25.40
N LYS A 12 0.15 -3.07 24.63
CA LYS A 12 0.36 -2.81 23.20
C LYS A 12 -0.99 -2.84 22.49
N ASN A 13 -1.28 -1.81 21.70
CA ASN A 13 -2.52 -1.75 20.94
C ASN A 13 -2.58 -2.93 19.95
N PRO A 14 -3.57 -3.84 20.06
CA PRO A 14 -3.69 -5.01 19.19
C PRO A 14 -3.91 -4.63 17.72
N TYR A 15 -4.41 -3.42 17.44
CA TYR A 15 -4.63 -2.89 16.09
C TYR A 15 -3.41 -2.19 15.50
N ALA A 16 -2.32 -2.00 16.27
CA ALA A 16 -1.13 -1.32 15.78
C ALA A 16 -0.45 -2.07 14.62
N SER A 17 -0.59 -3.39 14.54
CA SER A 17 -0.11 -4.22 13.42
C SER A 17 -0.94 -4.07 12.15
N MET A 18 -2.19 -3.61 12.27
CA MET A 18 -3.10 -3.39 11.13
C MET A 18 -2.95 -2.00 10.52
N LEU A 19 -2.15 -1.12 11.13
CA LEU A 19 -1.83 0.19 10.57
C LEU A 19 -1.05 0.01 9.27
N LYS A 20 -1.52 0.66 8.20
CA LYS A 20 -0.81 0.73 6.93
C LYS A 20 0.55 1.36 7.19
N LYS A 21 1.62 0.65 6.82
CA LYS A 21 2.97 1.21 6.85
C LYS A 21 3.13 2.07 5.59
N PRO A 22 3.37 3.39 5.71
CA PRO A 22 3.67 4.21 4.55
C PRO A 22 4.99 3.75 3.96
N ILE A 23 5.02 3.50 2.66
CA ILE A 23 6.22 3.13 1.92
C ILE A 23 6.38 4.07 0.73
N THR A 24 7.62 4.39 0.38
CA THR A 24 7.93 5.12 -0.85
C THR A 24 8.40 4.11 -1.89
N ILE A 25 7.69 4.00 -3.01
CA ILE A 25 8.05 3.14 -4.14
C ILE A 25 8.34 4.06 -5.33
N ARG A 26 9.40 3.78 -6.07
CA ARG A 26 9.66 4.40 -7.37
C ARG A 26 8.83 3.68 -8.43
N LEU A 27 8.01 4.44 -9.13
CA LEU A 27 7.22 3.99 -10.27
C LEU A 27 7.57 4.88 -11.47
N ASP A 28 7.55 4.30 -12.66
CA ASP A 28 7.62 5.06 -13.91
C ASP A 28 6.36 5.92 -14.11
N GLU A 29 6.52 6.98 -14.88
CA GLU A 29 5.46 7.95 -15.15
C GLU A 29 4.27 7.31 -15.88
N ASP A 30 4.55 6.41 -16.82
CA ASP A 30 3.54 5.70 -17.61
C ASP A 30 2.64 4.83 -16.73
N SER A 31 3.22 4.08 -15.80
CA SER A 31 2.46 3.29 -14.82
C SER A 31 1.58 4.18 -13.94
N VAL A 32 2.10 5.30 -13.45
CA VAL A 32 1.31 6.24 -12.64
C VAL A 32 0.16 6.83 -13.46
N SER A 33 0.40 7.19 -14.72
CA SER A 33 -0.60 7.72 -15.64
C SER A 33 -1.72 6.70 -15.89
N TYR A 34 -1.36 5.44 -16.16
CA TYR A 34 -2.29 4.34 -16.36
C TYR A 34 -3.21 4.12 -15.15
N PHE A 35 -2.67 4.09 -13.93
CA PHE A 35 -3.52 3.91 -12.75
C PHE A 35 -4.36 5.15 -12.42
N LYS A 36 -3.92 6.35 -12.85
CA LYS A 36 -4.74 7.57 -12.73
C LYS A 36 -5.95 7.52 -13.65
N SER A 37 -5.81 7.13 -14.91
CA SER A 37 -6.96 7.02 -15.82
C SER A 37 -7.99 6.01 -15.30
N ILE A 38 -7.54 4.84 -14.84
CA ILE A 38 -8.43 3.83 -14.25
C ILE A 38 -9.10 4.35 -12.97
N SER A 39 -8.39 5.15 -12.17
CA SER A 39 -8.96 5.72 -10.96
C SER A 39 -10.14 6.65 -11.22
N GLU A 40 -10.10 7.37 -12.34
CA GLU A 40 -11.20 8.25 -12.77
C GLU A 40 -12.43 7.45 -13.18
N GLU A 41 -12.25 6.30 -13.83
CA GLU A 41 -13.35 5.41 -14.25
C GLU A 41 -13.99 4.66 -13.08
N VAL A 42 -13.17 4.15 -12.15
CA VAL A 42 -13.63 3.25 -11.07
C VAL A 42 -14.01 4.03 -9.80
N GLY A 43 -13.60 5.30 -9.68
CA GLY A 43 -13.87 6.15 -8.51
C GLY A 43 -13.06 5.78 -7.26
N ILE A 44 -11.99 5.01 -7.42
CA ILE A 44 -11.08 4.59 -6.33
C ILE A 44 -9.74 5.29 -6.54
N PRO A 45 -9.11 5.89 -5.51
CA PRO A 45 -7.81 6.53 -5.65
C PRO A 45 -6.75 5.62 -6.28
N TYR A 46 -5.96 6.14 -7.23
CA TYR A 46 -4.94 5.37 -7.96
C TYR A 46 -3.94 4.65 -7.02
N GLN A 47 -3.60 5.25 -5.87
CA GLN A 47 -2.73 4.62 -4.86
C GLN A 47 -3.36 3.36 -4.26
N SER A 48 -4.68 3.38 -4.02
CA SER A 48 -5.43 2.23 -3.54
C SER A 48 -5.52 1.15 -4.61
N LEU A 49 -5.73 1.53 -5.87
CA LEU A 49 -5.74 0.62 -7.01
C LEU A 49 -4.39 -0.10 -7.16
N ILE A 50 -3.28 0.64 -7.16
CA ILE A 50 -1.93 0.04 -7.22
C ILE A 50 -1.75 -1.01 -6.12
N ASN A 51 -2.14 -0.68 -4.89
CA ASN A 51 -2.01 -1.61 -3.77
C ASN A 51 -2.91 -2.86 -3.93
N LEU A 52 -4.12 -2.71 -4.48
CA LEU A 52 -5.01 -3.85 -4.77
C LEU A 52 -4.42 -4.77 -5.84
N TYR A 53 -3.87 -4.19 -6.93
CA TYR A 53 -3.22 -4.97 -7.98
C TYR A 53 -1.96 -5.69 -7.49
N LEU A 54 -1.15 -5.05 -6.65
CA LEU A 54 0.01 -5.70 -6.03
C LEU A 54 -0.41 -6.86 -5.12
N ARG A 55 -1.52 -6.70 -4.39
CA ARG A 55 -2.09 -7.78 -3.56
C ARG A 55 -2.60 -8.93 -4.41
N ASP A 56 -3.32 -8.66 -5.50
CA ASP A 56 -3.77 -9.68 -6.45
C ASP A 56 -2.59 -10.44 -7.06
N CYS A 57 -1.55 -9.72 -7.49
CA CYS A 57 -0.32 -10.29 -8.02
C CYS A 57 0.35 -11.26 -7.03
N ALA A 58 0.45 -10.86 -5.76
CA ALA A 58 0.99 -11.70 -4.70
C ALA A 58 0.10 -12.93 -4.41
N SER A 59 -1.21 -12.75 -4.36
CA SER A 59 -2.18 -13.84 -4.15
C SER A 59 -2.19 -14.86 -5.29
N SER A 60 -2.08 -14.39 -6.54
CA SER A 60 -2.00 -15.22 -7.73
C SER A 60 -0.60 -15.80 -7.99
N ARG A 61 0.39 -15.44 -7.16
CA ARG A 61 1.82 -15.78 -7.34
C ARG A 61 2.30 -15.51 -8.77
N LYS A 62 1.81 -14.44 -9.40
CA LYS A 62 2.27 -14.02 -10.72
C LYS A 62 3.77 -13.73 -10.65
N LYS A 63 4.53 -14.49 -11.42
CA LYS A 63 5.97 -14.25 -11.59
C LYS A 63 6.15 -13.49 -12.89
N LEU A 64 6.95 -12.43 -12.85
CA LEU A 64 7.34 -11.74 -14.07
C LEU A 64 8.09 -12.75 -14.94
N ASN A 65 7.63 -12.95 -16.16
CA ASN A 65 8.40 -13.72 -17.12
C ASN A 65 9.52 -12.83 -17.65
N LEU A 66 10.73 -13.05 -17.13
CA LEU A 66 11.96 -12.35 -17.51
C LEU A 66 12.58 -12.93 -18.79
N SER A 67 11.87 -13.77 -19.56
CA SER A 67 12.32 -14.18 -20.89
C SER A 67 12.16 -13.00 -21.86
N TRP A 68 12.98 -11.97 -21.68
CA TRP A 68 13.23 -10.99 -22.71
C TRP A 68 14.13 -11.67 -23.74
N LYS A 69 13.60 -11.85 -24.95
CA LYS A 69 14.34 -12.38 -26.10
C LYS A 69 14.65 -11.23 -27.04
#